data_AF-A0A355SDU6-F1
#
_entry.id   AF-A0A355SDU6-F1
#
_cell.length_a   1.000
_cell.length_b   1.000
_cell.length_c   1.000
_cell.angle_alpha   90.00
_cell.angle_beta   90.00
_cell.angle_gamma   90.00
#
_symmetry.space_group_name_H-M   'P 1'
#
loop_
_entity.id
_entity.type
_entity.pdbx_description
1 polymer ?
#
loop_
_entity_poly.entity_id
_entity_poly.type
_entity_poly.pdbx_seq_one_letter_code
_entity_poly.pdbx_strand_id
1 'polypeptide(L)'
;MQIKAPKKKWSQIVKLDFKKNWMIYMIALPVIAFYIIFCYVPMWGALIAFVDYKPTLGLFGSKFVGLRFFKEFLTGPYLYRT
;
A
#
# COMPACT_ATOMS: atom_id res chain seq x y z
N MET A 1 48.50 15.37 -18.17
CA MET A 1 47.77 14.09 -18.37
C MET A 1 46.42 14.20 -17.68
N GLN A 2 45.33 14.44 -18.42
CA GLN A 2 43.99 14.60 -17.84
C GLN A 2 43.37 13.23 -17.63
N ILE A 3 43.35 12.74 -16.38
CA ILE A 3 42.73 11.47 -16.01
C ILE A 3 41.21 11.69 -16.00
N LYS A 4 40.54 11.42 -17.13
CA LYS A 4 39.07 11.35 -17.20
C LYS A 4 38.61 10.11 -16.43
N ALA A 5 38.12 10.30 -15.21
CA ALA A 5 37.45 9.24 -14.47
C ALA A 5 36.23 8.74 -15.27
N PRO A 6 36.02 7.41 -15.38
CA PRO A 6 34.88 6.86 -16.12
C PRO A 6 33.57 7.30 -15.46
N LYS A 7 32.67 7.93 -16.23
CA LYS A 7 31.31 8.23 -15.77
C LYS A 7 30.55 6.91 -15.58
N LYS A 8 30.59 6.34 -14.37
CA LYS A 8 29.77 5.16 -14.03
C LYS A 8 28.30 5.52 -14.21
N LYS A 9 27.56 4.72 -14.99
CA LYS A 9 26.11 4.84 -15.11
C LYS A 9 25.49 4.60 -13.73
N TRP A 10 24.52 5.43 -13.35
CA TRP A 10 23.84 5.33 -12.06
C TRP A 10 23.28 3.92 -11.79
N SER A 11 22.83 3.19 -12.81
CA SER A 11 22.34 1.82 -12.64
C SER A 11 23.43 0.81 -12.23
N GLN A 12 24.69 1.05 -12.60
CA GLN A 12 25.82 0.19 -12.21
C GLN A 12 26.21 0.41 -10.75
N ILE A 13 26.02 1.62 -10.24
CA ILE A 13 26.27 1.98 -8.83
C ILE A 13 25.22 1.28 -7.97
N VAL A 14 23.93 1.46 -8.29
CA VAL A 14 22.81 0.83 -7.58
C VAL A 14 22.93 -0.70 -7.56
N LYS A 15 23.31 -1.34 -8.68
CA LYS A 15 23.52 -2.80 -8.72
C LYS A 15 24.68 -3.27 -7.85
N LEU A 16 25.77 -2.48 -7.77
CA LEU A 16 26.93 -2.81 -6.94
C LEU A 16 26.60 -2.67 -5.45
N ASP A 17 25.85 -1.63 -5.08
CA ASP A 17 25.39 -1.39 -3.71
C ASP A 17 24.40 -2.47 -3.24
N PHE A 18 23.49 -2.92 -4.11
CA PHE A 18 22.56 -4.01 -3.80
C PHE A 18 23.26 -5.32 -3.50
N LYS A 19 24.32 -5.66 -4.25
CA LYS A 19 25.10 -6.88 -4.02
C LYS A 19 25.94 -6.79 -2.74
N LYS A 20 26.46 -5.60 -2.42
CA LYS A 20 27.28 -5.36 -1.22
C LYS A 20 26.45 -5.34 0.07
N ASN A 21 25.25 -4.76 0.02
CA ASN A 21 24.39 -4.55 1.19
C ASN A 21 23.25 -5.58 1.32
N TRP A 22 23.34 -6.71 0.62
CA TRP A 22 22.31 -7.76 0.59
C TRP A 22 21.84 -8.20 1.99
N MET A 23 22.75 -8.26 2.96
CA MET A 23 22.45 -8.68 4.34
C MET A 23 21.48 -7.72 5.05
N ILE A 24 21.61 -6.40 4.80
CA ILE A 24 20.72 -5.38 5.37
C ILE A 24 19.32 -5.52 4.79
N TYR A 25 19.23 -5.78 3.47
CA TYR A 25 17.95 -6.05 2.82
C TYR A 25 17.29 -7.34 3.33
N MET A 26 18.04 -8.40 3.59
CA MET A 26 17.49 -9.64 4.18
C MET A 26 16.90 -9.43 5.58
N ILE A 27 17.50 -8.58 6.41
CA ILE A 27 16.98 -8.26 7.75
C ILE A 27 15.76 -7.34 7.68
N ALA A 28 15.73 -6.40 6.72
CA ALA A 28 14.59 -5.53 6.49
C ALA A 28 13.38 -6.28 5.89
N LEU A 29 13.63 -7.33 5.10
CA LEU A 29 12.61 -8.10 4.40
C LEU A 29 11.49 -8.65 5.30
N PRO A 30 11.74 -9.31 6.44
CA PRO A 30 10.68 -9.78 7.32
C PRO A 30 9.86 -8.63 7.92
N VAL A 31 10.48 -7.49 8.24
CA VAL A 31 9.77 -6.31 8.76
C VAL A 31 8.84 -5.75 7.68
N ILE A 32 9.36 -5.56 6.47
CA ILE A 32 8.57 -5.05 5.34
C ILE A 32 7.43 -6.03 5.01
N ALA A 33 7.70 -7.33 4.98
CA ALA A 33 6.68 -8.34 4.74
C ALA A 33 5.57 -8.30 5.80
N PHE A 34 5.93 -8.15 7.08
CA PHE A 34 4.96 -7.99 8.16
C PHE A 34 4.07 -6.76 7.95
N TYR A 35 4.66 -5.59 7.66
CA TYR A 35 3.89 -4.37 7.38
C TYR A 35 2.97 -4.52 6.17
N ILE A 36 3.43 -5.20 5.12
CA ILE A 36 2.59 -5.43 3.94
C ILE A 36 1.37 -6.28 4.30
N ILE A 37 1.59 -7.41 4.99
CA ILE A 37 0.52 -8.36 5.31
C ILE A 37 -0.44 -7.80 6.37
N PHE A 38 0.08 -7.16 7.41
CA PHE A 38 -0.74 -6.74 8.55
C PHE A 38 -1.19 -5.28 8.51
N CYS A 39 -0.58 -4.42 7.70
CA CYS A 39 -1.01 -3.02 7.59
C CYS A 39 -1.60 -2.71 6.20
N TYR A 40 -0.96 -3.14 5.11
CA TYR A 40 -1.45 -2.84 3.76
C TYR A 40 -2.61 -3.71 3.30
N VAL A 41 -2.60 -5.01 3.62
CA VAL A 41 -3.75 -5.89 3.28
C VAL A 41 -5.04 -5.44 3.98
N PRO A 42 -5.09 -5.15 5.30
CA PRO A 42 -6.35 -4.69 5.90
C PRO A 42 -6.79 -3.32 5.40
N MET A 43 -5.88 -2.48 4.89
CA MET A 43 -6.25 -1.23 4.23
C MET A 43 -7.11 -1.44 2.96
N TRP A 44 -7.02 -2.60 2.29
CA TRP A 44 -7.98 -2.93 1.23
C TRP A 44 -9.42 -3.05 1.73
N GLY A 45 -9.61 -3.32 3.02
CA GLY A 45 -10.93 -3.26 3.66
C GLY A 45 -11.59 -1.89 3.53
N ALA A 46 -10.84 -0.79 3.40
CA ALA A 46 -11.41 0.54 3.19
C ALA A 46 -12.25 0.65 1.90
N LEU A 47 -12.04 -0.24 0.93
CA LEU A 47 -12.84 -0.30 -0.30
C LEU A 47 -14.32 -0.66 -0.02
N ILE A 48 -14.64 -1.32 1.10
CA ILE A 48 -16.02 -1.65 1.47
C ILE A 48 -16.90 -0.42 1.65
N ALA A 49 -16.32 0.73 1.99
CA ALA A 49 -17.08 1.98 2.13
C ALA A 49 -17.68 2.48 0.81
N PHE A 50 -17.20 1.96 -0.33
CA PHE A 50 -17.64 2.38 -1.67
C PHE A 50 -18.54 1.35 -2.37
N VAL A 51 -18.67 0.15 -1.80
CA VAL A 51 -19.46 -0.95 -2.38
C VAL A 51 -20.56 -1.37 -1.40
N ASP A 52 -21.71 -1.79 -1.91
CA ASP A 52 -22.78 -2.37 -1.09
C ASP A 52 -22.39 -3.79 -0.69
N TYR A 53 -21.46 -3.89 0.26
CA TYR A 53 -20.80 -5.13 0.64
C TYR A 53 -21.79 -6.12 1.25
N LYS A 54 -22.00 -7.24 0.55
CA LYS A 54 -22.74 -8.39 1.07
C LYS A 54 -21.76 -9.55 1.30
N PRO A 55 -21.67 -10.10 2.52
CA PRO A 55 -20.73 -11.20 2.83
C PRO A 55 -20.88 -12.41 1.90
N THR A 56 -22.09 -12.63 1.37
CA THR A 56 -22.42 -13.73 0.46
C THR A 56 -21.88 -13.54 -0.97
N LEU A 57 -21.64 -12.31 -1.41
CA LEU A 57 -21.17 -11.97 -2.77
C LEU A 57 -19.67 -11.64 -2.81
N GLY A 58 -19.03 -11.49 -1.65
CA GLY A 58 -17.62 -11.11 -1.52
C GLY A 58 -17.35 -9.64 -1.88
N LEU A 59 -16.07 -9.25 -1.81
CA LEU A 59 -15.61 -7.88 -2.07
C LEU A 59 -15.82 -7.44 -3.52
N PHE A 60 -15.61 -8.34 -4.48
CA PHE A 60 -15.64 -8.03 -5.92
C PHE A 60 -17.00 -8.31 -6.60
N GLY A 61 -17.93 -9.02 -5.95
CA GLY A 61 -19.28 -9.28 -6.47
C GLY A 61 -20.34 -8.27 -6.05
N SER A 62 -19.97 -7.33 -5.16
CA SER A 62 -20.88 -6.33 -4.60
C SER A 62 -20.99 -5.11 -5.50
N LYS A 63 -22.19 -4.50 -5.59
CA LYS A 63 -22.42 -3.33 -6.46
C LYS A 63 -21.65 -2.11 -5.93
N PHE A 64 -20.92 -1.43 -6.80
CA PHE A 64 -20.27 -0.17 -6.47
C PHE A 64 -21.33 0.94 -6.33
N VAL A 65 -21.40 1.55 -5.14
CA VAL A 65 -22.39 2.58 -4.77
C VAL A 65 -21.76 3.94 -4.49
N GLY A 66 -20.44 4.06 -4.64
CA GLY A 66 -19.70 5.31 -4.53
C GLY A 66 -19.83 5.94 -3.14
N LEU A 67 -20.27 7.20 -3.08
CA LEU A 67 -20.31 7.98 -1.83
C LEU A 67 -21.65 7.90 -1.08
N ARG A 68 -22.52 6.92 -1.40
CA ARG A 68 -23.84 6.82 -0.77
C ARG A 68 -23.75 6.69 0.75
N PHE A 69 -22.91 5.77 1.23
CA PHE A 69 -22.73 5.54 2.67
C PHE A 69 -22.12 6.74 3.39
N PHE A 70 -21.23 7.49 2.72
CA PHE A 70 -20.69 8.73 3.27
C PHE A 70 -21.78 9.79 3.44
N LYS A 71 -22.68 9.96 2.46
CA LYS A 71 -23.81 10.89 2.58
C LYS A 71 -24.75 10.49 3.72
N GLU A 72 -25.14 9.21 3.78
CA GLU A 72 -26.01 8.68 4.85
C GLU A 72 -25.38 8.84 6.24
N PHE A 73 -24.07 8.62 6.36
CA PHE A 73 -23.34 8.83 7.61
C PHE A 73 -23.31 10.31 8.02
N LEU A 74 -23.04 11.21 7.06
CA LEU A 74 -22.94 12.65 7.32
C LEU A 74 -24.28 13.33 7.62
N THR A 75 -25.38 12.86 7.03
CA THR A 75 -26.73 13.37 7.29
C THR A 75 -27.44 12.64 8.43
N GLY A 76 -26.87 11.54 8.91
CA GLY A 76 -27.45 10.69 9.94
C GLY A 76 -27.45 11.36 11.32
N PRO A 77 -28.48 11.10 12.15
CA PRO A 77 -28.59 11.73 13.46
C PRO A 77 -27.57 11.24 14.50
N TYR A 78 -26.80 10.23 14.14
CA TYR A 78 -25.78 9.64 15.00
C TYR A 78 -24.45 10.39 14.94
N LEU A 79 -24.19 11.14 13.86
CA LEU A 79 -22.94 11.89 13.71
C LEU A 79 -22.84 13.03 14.72
N TYR A 80 -23.94 13.73 14.98
CA TYR A 80 -23.95 14.86 15.92
C TYR A 80 -24.07 14.43 17.39
N ARG A 81 -24.33 13.15 17.64
CA ARG A 81 -24.66 12.62 18.97
C ARG A 81 -23.45 12.02 19.71
N THR A 82 -22.29 12.00 19.06
CA THR A 82 -20.98 11.57 19.60
C THR A 82 -20.02 12.73 19.50
#